data_AF-A0A094Q0R6-F1
#
_entry.id   AF-A0A094Q0R6-F1
#
_cell.length_a   1.000
_cell.length_b   1.000
_cell.length_c   1.000
_cell.angle_alpha   90.00
_cell.angle_beta   90.00
_cell.angle_gamma   90.00
#
_symmetry.space_group_name_H-M   'P 1'
#
loop_
_entity.id
_entity.type
_entity.pdbx_description
1 polymer ?
#
loop_
_entity_poly.entity_id
_entity_poly.type
_entity_poly.pdbx_seq_one_letter_code
_entity_poly.pdbx_strand_id
1 'polypeptide(L)'
;MTTAPMNPKAGVSGPGKFSVRTDKLEMGSTAYGEGVDTQAIKSGAPLAKTGDVRPARAGDVREAAAQGPVTELFAPTTRPAEPITSGIDMGAGAPAKALMMQKSVTKTSDTLAKMLPYDTDGSIAILYQQAVARGD
;
A
#
# COMPACT_ATOMS: atom_id res chain seq x y z
N MET A 1 -37.50 -9.67 18.14
CA MET A 1 -36.67 -10.66 17.43
C MET A 1 -35.32 -10.01 17.20
N THR A 2 -34.29 -10.50 17.89
CA THR A 2 -32.96 -9.90 18.13
C THR A 2 -32.27 -9.38 16.87
N THR A 3 -32.07 -8.06 16.79
CA THR A 3 -31.34 -7.36 15.70
C THR A 3 -29.89 -7.04 16.11
N ALA A 4 -29.34 -7.71 17.12
CA ALA A 4 -27.92 -7.62 17.44
C ALA A 4 -27.20 -8.84 16.86
N PRO A 5 -26.11 -8.68 16.09
CA PRO A 5 -25.28 -9.81 15.68
C PRO A 5 -24.76 -10.52 16.94
N MET A 6 -24.77 -11.86 16.92
CA MET A 6 -24.36 -12.75 18.03
C MET A 6 -22.91 -12.52 18.52
N ASN A 7 -22.17 -11.65 17.84
CA ASN A 7 -20.94 -11.03 18.29
C ASN A 7 -20.93 -9.56 17.79
N PRO A 8 -21.04 -8.55 18.67
CA PRO A 8 -21.07 -7.14 18.27
C PRO A 8 -19.79 -6.71 17.52
N LYS A 9 -18.67 -7.43 17.70
CA LYS A 9 -17.41 -7.15 17.00
C LYS A 9 -17.29 -7.83 15.63
N ALA A 10 -18.12 -8.83 15.32
CA ALA A 10 -17.98 -9.63 14.09
C ALA A 10 -18.36 -8.89 12.79
N GLY A 11 -18.85 -7.64 12.89
CA GLY A 11 -19.16 -6.80 11.74
C GLY A 11 -18.31 -5.53 11.65
N VAL A 12 -17.31 -5.30 12.51
CA VAL A 12 -16.67 -3.97 12.56
C VAL A 12 -15.62 -3.76 11.46
N SER A 13 -15.18 -4.84 10.82
CA SER A 13 -14.01 -4.84 9.94
C SER A 13 -14.35 -5.11 8.47
N GLY A 14 -14.06 -4.11 7.62
CA GLY A 14 -14.05 -4.20 6.15
C GLY A 14 -15.20 -3.44 5.47
N PRO A 15 -15.05 -3.03 4.19
CA PRO A 15 -16.14 -2.46 3.41
C PRO A 15 -17.13 -3.57 3.04
N GLY A 16 -18.32 -3.57 3.63
CA GLY A 16 -19.33 -4.61 3.41
C GLY A 16 -20.70 -4.23 3.92
N LYS A 17 -21.75 -4.81 3.34
CA LYS A 17 -23.16 -4.56 3.73
C LYS A 17 -23.53 -5.02 5.14
N PHE A 18 -22.71 -5.92 5.71
CA PHE A 18 -22.82 -6.38 7.09
C PHE A 18 -21.84 -5.68 8.02
N SER A 19 -21.11 -4.69 7.50
CA SER A 19 -20.13 -3.98 8.30
C SER A 19 -20.76 -2.83 9.06
N VAL A 20 -20.56 -2.80 10.37
CA VAL A 20 -21.07 -1.76 11.29
C VAL A 20 -19.90 -0.92 11.77
N ARG A 21 -19.98 0.39 11.61
CA ARG A 21 -18.95 1.30 12.11
C ARG A 21 -18.88 1.27 13.64
N THR A 22 -17.69 1.42 14.20
CA THR A 22 -17.47 1.42 15.66
C THR A 22 -18.29 2.49 16.37
N ASP A 23 -18.53 3.65 15.76
CA ASP A 23 -19.38 4.71 16.34
C ASP A 23 -20.86 4.33 16.41
N LYS A 24 -21.35 3.55 15.44
CA LYS A 24 -22.72 3.01 15.38
C LYS A 24 -22.88 1.67 16.10
N LEU A 25 -21.82 1.17 16.71
CA LEU A 25 -21.83 -0.10 17.41
C LEU A 25 -22.33 0.07 18.85
N GLU A 26 -23.42 -0.63 19.16
CA GLU A 26 -23.91 -0.86 20.51
C GLU A 26 -23.13 -2.03 21.10
N MET A 27 -22.17 -1.73 21.98
CA MET A 27 -21.51 -2.75 22.78
C MET A 27 -22.50 -3.19 23.86
N GLY A 28 -23.00 -4.42 23.77
CA GLY A 28 -23.84 -4.98 24.83
C GLY A 28 -23.09 -5.00 26.17
N SER A 29 -23.80 -4.80 27.26
CA SER A 29 -23.25 -4.88 28.61
C SER A 29 -23.31 -6.33 29.11
N THR A 30 -22.22 -6.87 29.65
CA THR A 30 -22.25 -8.16 30.34
C THR A 30 -22.74 -8.05 31.78
N ALA A 31 -22.56 -6.89 32.41
CA ALA A 31 -23.05 -6.58 33.75
C ALA A 31 -23.86 -5.27 33.81
N TYR A 32 -24.68 -5.11 34.84
CA TYR A 32 -25.50 -3.90 35.06
C TYR A 32 -24.60 -2.67 35.28
N GLY A 33 -24.83 -1.59 34.52
CA GLY A 33 -24.06 -0.33 34.59
C GLY A 33 -22.88 -0.23 33.62
N GLU A 34 -22.31 -1.36 33.18
CA GLU A 34 -21.13 -1.41 32.29
C GLU A 34 -21.36 -0.73 30.94
N GLY A 35 -22.57 -0.79 30.41
CA GLY A 35 -22.92 -0.16 29.12
C GLY A 35 -22.80 1.37 29.17
N VAL A 36 -23.14 1.98 30.30
CA VAL A 36 -23.06 3.44 30.50
C VAL A 36 -21.60 3.88 30.59
N ASP A 37 -20.79 3.16 31.37
CA ASP A 37 -19.36 3.45 31.51
C ASP A 37 -18.62 3.27 30.19
N THR A 38 -18.95 2.21 29.44
CA THR A 38 -18.35 1.95 28.12
C THR A 38 -18.73 3.05 27.12
N GLN A 39 -19.98 3.52 27.16
CA GLN A 39 -20.42 4.63 26.31
C GLN A 39 -19.75 5.95 26.69
N ALA A 40 -19.54 6.20 27.98
CA ALA A 40 -18.84 7.38 28.48
C ALA A 40 -17.34 7.36 28.11
N ILE A 41 -16.67 6.22 28.19
CA ILE A 41 -15.28 6.07 27.75
C ILE A 41 -15.17 6.25 26.23
N LYS A 42 -16.13 5.70 25.47
CA LYS A 42 -16.17 5.82 24.00
C LYS A 42 -16.42 7.26 23.52
N SER A 43 -17.16 8.07 24.29
CA SER A 43 -17.38 9.49 23.97
C SER A 43 -16.26 10.42 24.46
N GLY A 44 -15.37 9.94 25.34
CA GLY A 44 -14.28 10.72 25.92
C GLY A 44 -13.18 11.15 24.95
N ALA A 45 -13.09 10.53 23.77
CA ALA A 45 -12.17 10.93 22.70
C ALA A 45 -12.91 11.06 21.36
N PRO A 46 -12.62 12.10 20.54
CA PRO A 46 -13.24 12.26 19.24
C PRO A 46 -12.86 11.10 18.33
N LEU A 47 -13.85 10.28 17.96
CA LEU A 47 -13.66 9.16 17.03
C LEU A 47 -13.29 9.69 15.65
N ALA A 48 -12.34 9.00 14.99
CA ALA A 48 -11.91 9.36 13.64
C ALA A 48 -13.11 9.35 12.67
N LYS A 49 -13.32 10.47 11.98
CA LYS A 49 -14.31 10.57 10.91
C LYS A 49 -13.65 10.01 9.66
N THR A 50 -14.03 8.79 9.26
CA THR A 50 -13.76 8.36 7.89
C THR A 50 -14.62 9.20 6.96
N GLY A 51 -14.01 9.80 5.94
CA GLY A 51 -14.77 10.44 4.87
C GLY A 51 -15.72 9.42 4.23
N ASP A 52 -16.84 9.89 3.69
CA ASP A 52 -17.75 9.02 2.94
C ASP A 52 -17.03 8.47 1.71
N VAL A 53 -16.42 7.29 1.86
CA VAL A 53 -15.82 6.56 0.75
C VAL A 53 -16.99 5.98 -0.02
N ARG A 54 -17.29 6.57 -1.19
CA ARG A 54 -18.21 5.95 -2.13
C ARG A 54 -17.64 4.59 -2.51
N PRO A 55 -18.38 3.47 -2.30
CA PRO A 55 -17.91 2.18 -2.79
C PRO A 55 -17.73 2.26 -4.30
N ALA A 56 -16.72 1.58 -4.82
CA ALA A 56 -16.54 1.42 -6.26
C ALA A 56 -17.84 0.89 -6.88
N ARG A 57 -18.18 1.33 -8.09
CA ARG A 57 -19.41 0.89 -8.75
C ARG A 57 -19.33 -0.62 -8.95
N ALA A 58 -20.46 -1.30 -8.80
CA ALA A 58 -20.52 -2.75 -8.99
C ALA A 58 -20.04 -3.19 -10.40
N GLY A 59 -20.13 -2.30 -11.40
CA GLY A 59 -19.54 -2.48 -12.73
C GLY A 59 -18.02 -2.54 -12.66
N ASP A 60 -17.38 -1.51 -12.09
CA ASP A 60 -15.92 -1.41 -11.95
C ASP A 60 -15.32 -2.60 -11.18
N VAL A 61 -16.00 -3.06 -10.13
CA VAL A 61 -15.55 -4.24 -9.34
C VAL A 61 -15.64 -5.52 -10.17
N ARG A 62 -16.70 -5.67 -10.97
CA ARG A 62 -16.89 -6.84 -11.82
C ARG A 62 -15.93 -6.84 -13.02
N GLU A 63 -15.65 -5.66 -13.56
CA GLU A 63 -14.67 -5.47 -14.62
C GLU A 63 -13.25 -5.74 -14.11
N ALA A 64 -12.89 -5.24 -12.93
CA ALA A 64 -11.64 -5.55 -12.25
C ALA A 64 -11.49 -7.06 -11.96
N ALA A 65 -12.56 -7.72 -11.54
CA ALA A 65 -12.57 -9.17 -11.34
C ALA A 65 -12.53 -9.97 -12.66
N ALA A 66 -12.93 -9.36 -13.79
CA ALA A 66 -12.86 -9.94 -15.12
C ALA A 66 -11.53 -9.64 -15.84
N GLN A 67 -10.67 -8.79 -15.26
CA GLN A 67 -9.35 -8.46 -15.80
C GLN A 67 -8.36 -9.61 -15.54
N GLY A 68 -8.52 -10.67 -16.33
CA GLY A 68 -7.55 -11.74 -16.48
C GLY A 68 -7.62 -12.85 -15.42
N PRO A 69 -7.28 -14.10 -15.80
CA PRO A 69 -7.15 -15.18 -14.84
C PRO A 69 -6.00 -14.86 -13.87
N VAL A 70 -6.29 -14.83 -12.57
CA VAL A 70 -5.26 -14.80 -11.53
C VAL A 70 -4.45 -16.08 -11.64
N THR A 71 -3.17 -15.98 -11.97
CA THR A 71 -2.25 -17.12 -11.95
C THR A 71 -2.06 -17.60 -10.51
N GLU A 72 -2.44 -18.85 -10.23
CA GLU A 72 -2.27 -19.47 -8.91
C GLU A 72 -0.78 -19.60 -8.54
N LEU A 73 -0.49 -19.69 -7.24
CA LEU A 73 0.89 -19.73 -6.74
C LEU A 73 1.68 -20.95 -7.24
N PHE A 74 0.99 -22.07 -7.50
CA PHE A 74 1.58 -23.31 -8.01
C PHE A 74 1.29 -23.56 -9.50
N ALA A 75 0.71 -22.57 -10.19
CA ALA A 75 0.47 -22.69 -11.62
C ALA A 75 1.82 -22.73 -12.38
N PRO A 76 1.92 -23.52 -13.45
CA PRO A 76 3.07 -23.46 -14.35
C PRO A 76 3.30 -22.06 -14.92
N THR A 77 4.55 -21.75 -15.30
CA THR A 77 4.88 -20.46 -15.93
C THR A 77 4.02 -20.22 -17.17
N THR A 78 3.52 -18.99 -17.32
CA THR A 78 2.76 -18.56 -18.50
C THR A 78 3.65 -18.36 -19.73
N ARG A 79 4.98 -18.37 -19.54
CA ARG A 79 5.98 -18.17 -20.59
C ARG A 79 7.04 -19.28 -20.57
N PRO A 80 6.70 -20.51 -20.97
CA PRO A 80 7.60 -21.66 -20.86
C PRO A 80 8.81 -21.60 -21.80
N ALA A 81 8.68 -20.89 -22.94
CA ALA A 81 9.76 -20.75 -23.92
C ALA A 81 10.66 -19.54 -23.65
N GLU A 82 10.31 -18.65 -22.72
CA GLU A 82 11.13 -17.49 -22.38
C GLU A 82 12.21 -17.90 -21.37
N PRO A 83 13.50 -17.69 -21.68
CA PRO A 83 14.56 -17.95 -20.72
C PRO A 83 14.37 -17.11 -19.45
N ILE A 84 14.63 -17.70 -18.29
CA ILE A 84 14.59 -16.99 -16.99
C ILE A 84 15.57 -15.80 -16.91
N THR A 85 16.53 -15.73 -17.83
CA THR A 85 17.52 -14.65 -17.95
C THR A 85 17.05 -13.47 -18.81
N SER A 86 15.82 -13.51 -19.34
CA SER A 86 15.24 -12.38 -20.07
C SER A 86 15.16 -11.14 -19.17
N GLY A 87 15.66 -10.00 -19.68
CA GLY A 87 15.76 -8.74 -18.93
C GLY A 87 17.06 -8.55 -18.14
N ILE A 88 17.98 -9.51 -18.19
CA ILE A 88 19.33 -9.41 -17.61
C ILE A 88 20.35 -9.42 -18.77
N ASP A 89 21.42 -8.66 -18.66
CA ASP A 89 22.47 -8.60 -19.70
C ASP A 89 23.36 -9.86 -19.75
N MET A 90 23.08 -10.88 -18.94
CA MET A 90 23.83 -12.12 -18.83
C MET A 90 22.92 -13.33 -19.11
N GLY A 91 23.28 -14.13 -20.11
CA GLY A 91 22.56 -15.36 -20.48
C GLY A 91 21.97 -15.32 -21.89
N ALA A 92 21.15 -16.31 -22.21
CA ALA A 92 20.52 -16.47 -23.53
C ALA A 92 19.23 -15.64 -23.72
N GLY A 93 18.70 -15.05 -22.65
CA GLY A 93 17.50 -14.19 -22.70
C GLY A 93 17.76 -12.85 -23.39
N ALA A 94 16.67 -12.14 -23.74
CA ALA A 94 16.79 -10.80 -24.30
C ALA A 94 17.48 -9.85 -23.27
N PRO A 95 18.42 -9.00 -23.69
CA PRO A 95 19.14 -8.13 -22.78
C PRO A 95 18.21 -7.09 -22.15
N ALA A 96 18.61 -6.46 -21.04
CA ALA A 96 17.79 -5.46 -20.34
C ALA A 96 17.35 -4.30 -21.27
N LYS A 97 18.19 -3.98 -22.27
CA LYS A 97 17.91 -2.96 -23.29
C LYS A 97 16.71 -3.31 -24.19
N ALA A 98 16.41 -4.59 -24.40
CA ALA A 98 15.28 -5.03 -25.21
C ALA A 98 13.93 -4.73 -24.54
N LEU A 99 13.91 -4.64 -23.21
CA LEU A 99 12.71 -4.26 -22.45
C LEU A 99 12.45 -2.75 -22.47
N MET A 100 13.28 -1.95 -23.16
CA MET A 100 13.23 -0.48 -23.16
C MET A 100 13.21 0.12 -21.74
N MET A 101 13.67 -0.64 -20.74
CA MET A 101 13.82 -0.14 -19.38
C MET A 101 14.91 0.92 -19.41
N GLN A 102 14.50 2.18 -19.27
CA GLN A 102 15.46 3.26 -19.16
C GLN A 102 16.25 3.07 -17.87
N LYS A 103 17.56 2.85 -18.00
CA LYS A 103 18.47 2.99 -16.88
C LYS A 103 18.26 4.39 -16.32
N SER A 104 17.91 4.49 -15.03
CA SER A 104 17.90 5.76 -14.33
C SER A 104 19.34 6.26 -14.25
N VAL A 105 19.78 7.00 -15.27
CA VAL A 105 21.06 7.68 -15.29
C VAL A 105 20.86 8.97 -14.50
N THR A 106 20.95 8.87 -13.18
CA THR A 106 21.04 10.06 -12.33
C THR A 106 22.49 10.51 -12.31
N LYS A 107 22.72 11.81 -12.49
CA LYS A 107 24.03 12.41 -12.30
C LYS A 107 24.42 12.29 -10.83
N THR A 108 25.69 12.00 -10.59
CA THR A 108 26.31 12.00 -9.27
C THR A 108 26.21 13.38 -8.61
N SER A 109 26.29 14.47 -9.38
CA SER A 109 26.01 15.81 -8.85
C SER A 109 24.58 15.96 -8.32
N ASP A 110 23.58 15.40 -8.99
CA ASP A 110 22.17 15.48 -8.56
C ASP A 110 21.88 14.68 -7.29
N THR A 111 22.58 13.56 -7.10
CA THR A 111 22.46 12.77 -5.86
C THR A 111 23.16 13.46 -4.69
N LEU A 112 24.36 14.00 -4.91
CA LEU A 112 25.11 14.74 -3.89
C LEU A 112 24.40 16.04 -3.49
N ALA A 113 23.77 16.75 -4.44
CA ALA A 113 22.98 17.94 -4.14
C ALA A 113 21.81 17.67 -3.18
N LYS A 114 21.18 16.49 -3.27
CA LYS A 114 20.11 16.09 -2.35
C LYS A 114 20.62 15.72 -0.95
N MET A 115 21.89 15.36 -0.85
CA MET A 115 22.53 15.00 0.41
C MET A 115 23.16 16.19 1.14
N LEU A 116 23.36 17.33 0.44
CA LEU A 116 23.92 18.57 0.99
C LEU A 116 23.26 19.04 2.31
N PRO A 117 21.92 18.97 2.50
CA PRO A 117 21.28 19.38 3.75
C PRO A 117 21.65 18.52 4.96
N TYR A 118 22.16 17.31 4.74
CA TYR A 118 22.60 16.37 5.78
C TYR A 118 24.11 16.38 5.97
N ASP A 119 24.82 17.28 5.29
CA ASP A 119 26.27 17.41 5.38
C ASP A 119 26.67 18.04 6.73
N THR A 120 27.29 17.24 7.60
CA THR A 120 27.72 17.67 8.93
C THR A 120 29.20 18.05 8.98
N ASP A 121 30.01 17.60 8.02
CA ASP A 121 31.47 17.76 8.00
C ASP A 121 32.00 18.53 6.77
N GLY A 122 31.12 18.87 5.82
CA GLY A 122 31.46 19.60 4.60
C GLY A 122 32.02 18.71 3.48
N SER A 123 32.12 17.39 3.69
CA SER A 123 32.71 16.46 2.72
C SER A 123 31.83 16.32 1.47
N ILE A 124 30.51 16.36 1.62
CA ILE A 124 29.55 16.22 0.52
C ILE A 124 29.61 17.46 -0.38
N ALA A 125 29.80 18.65 0.20
CA ALA A 125 29.98 19.88 -0.57
C ALA A 125 31.22 19.83 -1.49
N ILE A 126 32.34 19.28 -1.00
CA ILE A 126 33.58 19.12 -1.80
C ILE A 126 33.36 18.11 -2.93
N LEU A 127 32.74 16.98 -2.63
CA LEU A 127 32.44 15.95 -3.62
C LEU A 127 31.45 16.45 -4.68
N TYR A 128 30.47 17.26 -4.29
CA TYR A 128 29.55 17.89 -5.23
C TYR A 128 30.28 18.82 -6.20
N GLN A 129 31.17 19.68 -5.71
CA GLN A 129 31.97 20.56 -6.57
C GLN A 129 32.84 19.76 -7.54
N GLN A 130 33.45 18.66 -7.08
CA GLN A 130 34.24 17.78 -7.92
C GLN A 130 33.39 17.01 -8.96
N ALA A 131 32.16 16.61 -8.60
CA ALA A 131 31.21 15.98 -9.52
C ALA A 131 30.76 16.98 -10.61
N VAL A 132 30.41 18.20 -10.20
CA VAL A 132 30.05 19.29 -11.13
C VAL A 132 31.21 19.64 -12.06
N ALA A 133 32.44 19.72 -11.55
CA ALA A 133 33.64 19.99 -12.37
C ALA A 133 33.93 18.88 -13.39
N ARG A 134 33.58 17.62 -13.08
CA ARG A 134 33.68 16.48 -14.00
C ARG A 134 32.50 16.39 -14.96
N GLY A 135 31.41 17.12 -14.72
CA GLY A 135 30.19 17.06 -15.52
C GLY A 135 29.31 15.83 -15.21
N ASP A 136 29.61 15.13 -14.11
CA ASP A 136 28.98 13.89 -13.69
C ASP A 136 27.93 14.09 -12.60
#